data_AF-A0AA40AMS6-F1
#
_entry.id   AF-A0AA40AMS6-F1
#
_cell.length_a   1.000
_cell.length_b   1.000
_cell.length_c   1.000
_cell.angle_alpha   90.00
_cell.angle_beta   90.00
_cell.angle_gamma   90.00
#
_symmetry.space_group_name_H-M   'P 1'
#
loop_
_entity.id
_entity.type
_entity.pdbx_description
1 polymer ?
#
loop_
_entity_poly.entity_id
_entity_poly.type
_entity_poly.pdbx_seq_one_letter_code
_entity_poly.pdbx_strand_id
1 'polypeptide(L)'
;IEMTTDAPSQPPKSPYSANRALLQDLTLPPNPNTAIPPSPPLSPTLLPKINSLTAKFDNFLKLKREKGIHFNERIAQSHGLRNPAVMEQLLTFAGIGTSFDGDDDNKGTEQYATTLSREIWDPLTGFPGWAYKDALWKSQIKTRKERERGRGERVEFVSAGSSTTSGDSGGVLPDLRTGLPGQQQLGRESGG
;
A
#
# COMPACT_ATOMS: atom_id res chain seq x y z
N ILE A 1 -37.90 46.51 -33.07
CA ILE A 1 -37.68 45.05 -32.89
C ILE A 1 -36.91 44.91 -31.58
N GLU A 2 -37.63 44.71 -30.48
CA GLU A 2 -37.03 44.52 -29.15
C GLU A 2 -36.62 43.05 -28.98
N MET A 3 -35.38 42.82 -28.57
CA MET A 3 -34.83 41.50 -28.32
C MET A 3 -35.23 41.05 -26.91
N THR A 4 -36.20 40.15 -26.81
CA THR A 4 -36.52 39.43 -25.57
C THR A 4 -35.40 38.43 -25.27
N THR A 5 -34.57 38.72 -24.27
CA THR A 5 -33.57 37.79 -23.75
C THR A 5 -34.28 36.70 -22.93
N ASP A 6 -34.37 35.50 -23.50
CA ASP A 6 -34.82 34.27 -22.83
C ASP A 6 -33.83 33.91 -21.71
N ALA A 7 -34.24 34.06 -20.45
CA ALA A 7 -33.44 33.66 -19.30
C ALA A 7 -33.67 32.16 -19.03
N PRO A 8 -32.62 31.35 -18.79
CA PRO A 8 -32.79 29.92 -18.58
C PRO A 8 -33.66 29.66 -17.34
N SER A 9 -34.77 28.95 -17.55
CA SER A 9 -35.71 28.52 -16.51
C SER A 9 -34.96 27.80 -15.38
N GLN A 10 -34.73 28.49 -14.26
CA GLN A 10 -34.16 27.89 -13.06
C GLN A 10 -35.07 26.76 -12.56
N PRO A 11 -34.51 25.63 -12.09
CA PRO A 11 -35.32 24.56 -11.50
C PRO A 11 -36.14 25.11 -10.32
N PRO A 12 -37.35 24.57 -10.08
CA PRO A 12 -38.22 25.04 -9.02
C PRO A 12 -37.50 24.93 -7.67
N LYS A 13 -37.34 26.08 -7.01
CA LYS A 13 -36.69 26.16 -5.70
C LYS A 13 -37.57 25.47 -4.67
N SER A 14 -36.96 24.74 -3.74
CA SER A 14 -37.69 24.17 -2.59
C SER A 14 -38.38 25.29 -1.79
N PRO A 15 -39.50 25.01 -1.10
CA PRO A 15 -40.23 26.03 -0.34
C PRO A 15 -39.34 26.73 0.70
N TYR A 16 -38.40 25.99 1.30
CA TYR A 16 -37.37 26.54 2.19
C TYR A 16 -36.45 27.54 1.48
N SER A 17 -35.95 27.19 0.29
CA SER A 17 -35.07 28.08 -0.49
C SER A 17 -35.80 29.30 -1.03
N ALA A 18 -37.09 29.18 -1.36
CA ALA A 18 -37.92 30.29 -1.82
C ALA A 18 -38.20 31.30 -0.69
N ASN A 19 -38.60 30.83 0.49
CA ASN A 19 -38.82 31.68 1.66
C ASN A 19 -37.52 32.39 2.08
N ARG A 20 -36.39 31.67 2.10
CA ARG A 20 -35.09 32.26 2.44
C ARG A 20 -34.64 33.32 1.44
N ALA A 21 -34.91 33.14 0.14
CA ALA A 21 -34.59 34.14 -0.87
C ALA A 21 -35.44 35.42 -0.68
N LEU A 22 -36.74 35.26 -0.39
CA LEU A 22 -37.63 36.38 -0.09
C LEU A 22 -37.19 37.16 1.16
N LEU A 23 -36.81 36.46 2.23
CA LEU A 23 -36.30 37.10 3.43
C LEU A 23 -35.00 37.87 3.17
N GLN A 24 -34.09 37.33 2.36
CA GLN A 24 -32.87 38.05 1.97
C GLN A 24 -33.21 39.32 1.17
N ASP A 25 -34.10 39.23 0.19
CA ASP A 25 -34.52 40.36 -0.64
C ASP A 25 -35.15 41.49 0.20
N LEU A 26 -35.99 41.14 1.17
CA LEU A 26 -36.64 42.10 2.07
C LEU A 26 -35.69 42.70 3.14
N THR A 27 -34.55 42.08 3.40
CA THR A 27 -33.60 42.51 4.45
C THR A 27 -32.37 43.19 3.91
N LEU A 28 -32.16 43.21 2.59
CA LEU A 28 -31.06 43.93 1.99
C LEU A 28 -31.35 45.45 2.00
N PRO A 29 -30.35 46.28 2.37
CA PRO A 29 -30.49 47.72 2.27
C PRO A 29 -30.62 48.14 0.79
N PRO A 30 -31.21 49.31 0.49
CA PRO A 30 -31.46 49.77 -0.90
C PRO A 30 -30.22 49.79 -1.81
N ASN A 31 -29.02 49.94 -1.25
CA ASN A 31 -27.75 49.79 -1.93
C ASN A 31 -26.87 48.78 -1.15
N PRO A 32 -27.00 47.47 -1.42
CA PRO A 32 -26.19 46.48 -0.75
C PRO A 32 -24.77 46.54 -1.30
N ASN A 33 -23.78 46.65 -0.41
CA ASN A 33 -22.38 46.47 -0.81
C ASN A 33 -22.14 44.98 -1.08
N THR A 34 -22.27 44.57 -2.34
CA THR A 34 -21.99 43.21 -2.81
C THR A 34 -20.52 43.03 -3.24
N ALA A 35 -19.66 44.02 -3.02
CA ALA A 35 -18.24 43.89 -3.31
C ALA A 35 -17.64 42.80 -2.42
N ILE A 36 -17.04 41.78 -3.06
CA ILE A 36 -16.29 40.75 -2.36
C ILE A 36 -15.02 41.43 -1.82
N PRO A 37 -14.74 41.37 -0.51
CA PRO A 37 -13.50 41.93 0.02
C PRO A 37 -12.28 41.23 -0.60
N PRO A 38 -11.13 41.91 -0.74
CA PRO A 38 -9.92 41.27 -1.20
C PRO A 38 -9.55 40.12 -0.26
N SER A 39 -8.93 39.07 -0.83
CA SER A 39 -8.43 37.95 -0.03
C SER A 39 -7.51 38.45 1.09
N PRO A 40 -7.53 37.82 2.27
CA PRO A 40 -6.69 38.24 3.37
C PRO A 40 -5.19 38.26 2.97
N PRO A 41 -4.38 39.15 3.56
CA PRO A 41 -3.00 39.40 3.14
C PRO A 41 -2.05 38.18 3.29
N LEU A 42 -2.45 37.16 4.06
CA LEU A 42 -1.72 35.90 4.24
C LEU A 42 -2.35 34.74 3.46
N SER A 43 -3.22 35.02 2.49
CA SER A 43 -3.79 33.96 1.66
C SER A 43 -2.65 33.24 0.93
N PRO A 44 -2.61 31.89 0.95
CA PRO A 44 -1.49 31.10 0.43
C PRO A 44 -1.09 31.46 -1.01
N THR A 45 -2.05 31.87 -1.83
CA THR A 45 -1.85 32.30 -3.23
C THR A 45 -1.01 33.58 -3.39
N LEU A 46 -0.85 34.39 -2.35
CA LEU A 46 -0.03 35.61 -2.40
C LEU A 46 1.43 35.37 -2.03
N LEU A 47 1.78 34.17 -1.54
CA LEU A 47 3.16 33.84 -1.20
C LEU A 47 3.93 33.40 -2.46
N PRO A 48 5.07 34.05 -2.81
CA PRO A 48 5.87 33.70 -3.99
C PRO A 48 6.30 32.23 -4.03
N LYS A 49 6.59 31.63 -2.86
CA LYS A 49 6.92 30.21 -2.72
C LYS A 49 5.78 29.31 -3.18
N ILE A 50 4.55 29.65 -2.82
CA ILE A 50 3.36 28.86 -3.16
C ILE A 50 3.03 29.02 -4.65
N ASN A 51 3.19 30.22 -5.23
CA ASN A 51 3.05 30.41 -6.67
C ASN A 51 4.05 29.60 -7.49
N SER A 52 5.31 29.51 -7.04
CA SER A 52 6.30 28.65 -7.70
C SER A 52 5.95 27.15 -7.61
N LEU A 53 5.27 26.73 -6.52
CA LEU A 53 4.80 25.36 -6.35
C LEU A 53 3.59 25.07 -7.24
N THR A 54 2.62 25.99 -7.29
CA THR A 54 1.44 25.90 -8.16
C THR A 54 1.85 25.81 -9.62
N ALA A 55 2.82 26.62 -10.08
CA ALA A 55 3.33 26.56 -11.45
C ALA A 55 3.96 25.21 -11.80
N LYS A 56 4.67 24.57 -10.85
CA LYS A 56 5.20 23.21 -11.03
C LYS A 56 4.06 22.19 -11.15
N PHE A 57 3.00 22.37 -10.36
CA PHE A 57 1.83 21.49 -10.36
C PHE A 57 1.04 21.60 -11.67
N ASP A 58 0.86 22.82 -12.19
CA ASP A 58 0.22 23.06 -13.49
C ASP A 58 1.01 22.40 -14.62
N ASN A 59 2.34 22.51 -14.60
CA ASN A 59 3.19 21.82 -15.55
C ASN A 59 3.08 20.29 -15.41
N PHE A 60 3.01 19.75 -14.19
CA PHE A 60 2.78 18.32 -13.97
C PHE A 60 1.43 17.86 -14.56
N LEU A 61 0.35 18.61 -14.33
CA LEU A 61 -0.97 18.31 -14.88
C LEU A 61 -0.97 18.39 -16.41
N LYS A 62 -0.27 19.38 -16.97
CA LYS A 62 -0.08 19.51 -18.42
C LYS A 62 0.64 18.30 -19.00
N LEU A 63 1.76 17.90 -18.40
CA LEU A 63 2.54 16.72 -18.81
C LEU A 63 1.71 15.43 -18.73
N LYS A 64 0.87 15.29 -17.70
CA LYS A 64 0.00 14.13 -17.54
C LYS A 64 -1.13 14.10 -18.59
N ARG A 65 -1.80 15.24 -18.83
CA ARG A 65 -2.95 15.32 -19.75
C ARG A 65 -2.54 15.27 -21.22
N GLU A 66 -1.53 16.05 -21.60
CA GLU A 66 -1.18 16.25 -23.00
C GLU A 66 -0.19 15.19 -23.51
N LYS A 67 0.77 14.79 -22.68
CA LYS A 67 1.86 13.87 -23.08
C LYS A 67 1.68 12.45 -22.56
N GLY A 68 0.65 12.21 -21.72
CA GLY A 68 0.41 10.90 -21.10
C GLY A 68 1.54 10.41 -20.19
N ILE A 69 2.43 11.30 -19.73
CA ILE A 69 3.61 10.90 -18.96
C ILE A 69 3.17 10.63 -17.51
N HIS A 70 3.25 9.37 -17.09
CA HIS A 70 3.13 8.98 -15.70
C HIS A 70 4.45 9.27 -14.98
N PHE A 71 4.49 10.34 -14.20
CA PHE A 71 5.69 10.79 -13.52
C PHE A 71 6.33 9.71 -12.63
N ASN A 72 5.53 8.95 -11.87
CA ASN A 72 6.05 7.88 -11.01
C ASN A 72 6.71 6.76 -11.84
N GLU A 73 6.16 6.45 -13.02
CA GLU A 73 6.74 5.47 -13.93
C GLU A 73 8.06 5.98 -14.52
N ARG A 74 8.09 7.25 -14.95
CA ARG A 74 9.31 7.89 -15.47
C ARG A 74 10.40 7.99 -14.40
N ILE A 75 10.03 8.27 -13.15
CA ILE A 75 10.92 8.27 -11.99
C ILE A 75 11.50 6.87 -11.78
N ALA A 76 10.65 5.84 -11.77
CA ALA A 76 11.08 4.45 -11.58
C ALA A 76 12.00 3.96 -12.70
N GLN A 77 11.80 4.43 -13.93
CA GLN A 77 12.65 4.12 -15.08
C GLN A 77 13.94 4.98 -15.13
N SER A 78 14.03 6.05 -14.34
CA SER A 78 15.19 6.95 -14.38
C SER A 78 16.45 6.29 -13.80
N HIS A 79 17.54 6.33 -14.57
CA HIS A 79 18.82 5.73 -14.16
C HIS A 79 19.39 6.32 -12.86
N GLY A 80 19.12 7.60 -12.58
CA GLY A 80 19.57 8.25 -11.35
C GLY A 80 18.96 7.63 -10.08
N LEU A 81 17.70 7.21 -10.10
CA LEU A 81 17.05 6.56 -8.95
C LEU A 81 17.23 5.05 -8.92
N ARG A 82 17.64 4.42 -10.04
CA ARG A 82 18.03 3.01 -10.06
C ARG A 82 19.40 2.77 -9.45
N ASN A 83 20.22 3.80 -9.30
CA ASN A 83 21.49 3.69 -8.60
C ASN A 83 21.26 3.89 -7.08
N PRO A 84 21.38 2.84 -6.26
CA PRO A 84 21.14 2.95 -4.82
C PRO A 84 22.09 3.95 -4.13
N ALA A 85 23.30 4.17 -4.69
CA ALA A 85 24.26 5.12 -4.13
C ALA A 85 23.79 6.59 -4.22
N VAL A 86 22.92 6.93 -5.18
CA VAL A 86 22.39 8.29 -5.31
C VAL A 86 21.47 8.63 -4.13
N MET A 87 20.72 7.65 -3.62
CA MET A 87 19.87 7.85 -2.46
C MET A 87 20.69 8.12 -1.21
N GLU A 88 21.81 7.41 -1.02
CA GLU A 88 22.76 7.68 0.07
C GLU A 88 23.34 9.10 -0.04
N GLN A 89 23.76 9.52 -1.23
CA GLN A 89 24.28 10.89 -1.45
C GLN A 89 23.24 11.98 -1.18
N LEU A 90 21.97 11.77 -1.57
CA LEU A 90 20.88 12.69 -1.29
C LEU A 90 20.60 12.81 0.21
N LEU A 91 20.65 11.70 0.94
CA LEU A 91 20.49 11.68 2.39
C LEU A 91 21.67 12.38 3.08
N THR A 92 22.90 12.13 2.64
CA THR A 92 24.09 12.87 3.11
C THR A 92 23.98 14.37 2.83
N PHE A 93 23.50 14.77 1.65
CA PHE A 93 23.27 16.18 1.32
C PHE A 93 22.22 16.83 2.23
N ALA A 94 21.18 16.09 2.59
CA ALA A 94 20.17 16.52 3.56
C ALA A 94 20.70 16.51 5.01
N GLY A 95 21.95 16.10 5.22
CA GLY A 95 22.56 15.98 6.54
C GLY A 95 22.01 14.82 7.36
N ILE A 96 21.37 13.84 6.73
CA ILE A 96 20.81 12.65 7.39
C ILE A 96 21.87 11.56 7.36
N GLY A 97 22.41 11.21 8.53
CA GLY A 97 23.34 10.09 8.67
C GLY A 97 22.65 8.75 8.39
N THR A 98 23.18 7.98 7.44
CA THR A 98 22.69 6.62 7.09
C THR A 98 23.66 5.50 7.47
N SER A 99 24.92 5.84 7.80
CA SER A 99 25.94 4.88 8.17
C SER A 99 25.83 4.49 9.66
N PHE A 100 25.87 3.18 9.91
CA PHE A 100 25.87 2.63 11.27
C PHE A 100 27.29 2.41 11.84
N ASP A 101 28.34 2.67 11.03
CA ASP A 101 29.73 2.27 11.31
C ASP A 101 30.62 3.38 11.92
N GLY A 102 30.12 4.61 12.17
CA GLY A 102 30.93 5.72 12.71
C GLY A 102 30.84 5.87 14.23
N ASP A 103 31.93 6.22 14.93
CA ASP A 103 32.08 6.29 16.41
C ASP A 103 31.24 7.33 17.18
N ASP A 104 30.23 7.94 16.56
CA ASP A 104 29.37 8.96 17.20
C ASP A 104 28.13 8.33 17.85
N ASP A 105 27.62 8.92 18.94
CA ASP A 105 26.52 8.39 19.75
C ASP A 105 25.15 8.41 19.03
N ASN A 106 25.08 9.05 17.86
CA ASN A 106 23.87 9.27 17.06
C ASN A 106 23.94 8.57 15.68
N LYS A 107 24.39 7.31 15.65
CA LYS A 107 24.66 6.55 14.42
C LYS A 107 23.40 6.33 13.57
N GLY A 108 23.40 6.77 12.31
CA GLY A 108 22.58 6.20 11.21
C GLY A 108 21.05 6.21 11.35
N THR A 109 20.51 6.63 12.50
CA THR A 109 19.09 6.48 12.85
C THR A 109 18.29 7.74 12.64
N GLU A 110 18.94 8.82 12.21
CA GLU A 110 18.27 10.08 11.86
C GLU A 110 17.22 9.87 10.76
N GLN A 111 17.50 8.97 9.82
CA GLN A 111 16.55 8.55 8.79
C GLN A 111 15.28 7.89 9.38
N TYR A 112 15.40 7.31 10.57
CA TYR A 112 14.34 6.60 11.30
C TYR A 112 13.79 7.41 12.48
N ALA A 113 14.08 8.71 12.55
CA ALA A 113 13.52 9.58 13.57
C ALA A 113 12.00 9.69 13.42
N THR A 114 11.26 9.51 14.52
CA THR A 114 9.80 9.66 14.55
C THR A 114 9.38 10.51 15.75
N THR A 115 8.14 10.98 15.75
CA THR A 115 7.53 11.66 16.90
C THR A 115 7.01 10.69 17.96
N LEU A 116 7.12 9.38 17.73
CA LEU A 116 6.66 8.36 18.67
C LEU A 116 7.60 8.27 19.87
N SER A 117 7.05 7.87 21.02
CA SER A 117 7.85 7.63 22.23
C SER A 117 8.89 6.53 21.97
N ARG A 118 10.08 6.67 22.57
CA ARG A 118 11.15 5.67 22.48
C ARG A 118 10.78 4.30 23.04
N GLU A 119 9.76 4.24 23.91
CA GLU A 119 9.20 2.97 24.39
C GLU A 119 8.54 2.15 23.25
N ILE A 120 7.97 2.84 22.26
CA ILE A 120 7.27 2.21 21.12
C ILE A 120 8.21 2.08 19.91
N TRP A 121 9.11 3.05 19.73
CA TRP A 121 10.05 3.10 18.62
C TRP A 121 11.46 3.47 19.08
N ASP A 122 12.31 2.47 19.17
CA ASP A 122 13.75 2.66 19.41
C ASP A 122 14.57 2.02 18.28
N PRO A 123 15.07 2.84 17.33
CA PRO A 123 15.82 2.36 16.19
C PRO A 123 17.25 1.89 16.55
N LEU A 124 17.78 2.23 17.73
CA LEU A 124 19.15 1.87 18.12
C LEU A 124 19.20 0.56 18.91
N THR A 125 18.38 0.44 19.97
CA THR A 125 18.47 -0.68 20.92
C THR A 125 17.18 -1.50 21.08
N GLY A 126 16.09 -1.09 20.43
CA GLY A 126 14.78 -1.72 20.58
C GLY A 126 14.58 -3.00 19.77
N PHE A 127 15.40 -3.24 18.75
CA PHE A 127 15.22 -4.38 17.85
C PHE A 127 16.13 -5.56 18.21
N PRO A 128 15.60 -6.80 18.23
CA PRO A 128 16.42 -7.98 18.44
C PRO A 128 17.37 -8.21 17.25
N GLY A 129 18.53 -8.81 17.49
CA GLY A 129 19.61 -8.98 16.50
C GLY A 129 19.19 -9.62 15.16
N TRP A 130 18.15 -10.44 15.14
CA TRP A 130 17.62 -11.05 13.92
C TRP A 130 16.82 -10.09 13.03
N ALA A 131 16.33 -8.98 13.59
CA ALA A 131 15.51 -7.99 12.89
C ALA A 131 16.35 -7.02 12.04
N TYR A 132 17.66 -6.96 12.25
CA TYR A 132 18.55 -6.14 11.43
C TYR A 132 18.73 -6.74 10.02
N LYS A 133 18.91 -5.86 9.02
CA LYS A 133 19.03 -6.18 7.59
C LYS A 133 19.97 -7.35 7.32
N ASP A 134 21.15 -7.35 7.94
CA ASP A 134 22.18 -8.34 7.65
C ASP A 134 21.83 -9.73 8.17
N ALA A 135 21.25 -9.80 9.38
CA ALA A 135 20.78 -11.06 9.95
C ALA A 135 19.58 -11.61 9.16
N LEU A 136 18.66 -10.72 8.75
CA LEU A 136 17.52 -11.07 7.90
C LEU A 136 17.96 -11.56 6.51
N TRP A 137 18.94 -10.91 5.90
CA TRP A 137 19.48 -11.30 4.60
C TRP A 137 20.16 -12.68 4.69
N LYS A 138 20.99 -12.90 5.71
CA LYS A 138 21.61 -14.20 6.00
C LYS A 138 20.56 -15.29 6.23
N SER A 139 19.49 -15.01 6.98
CA SER A 139 18.42 -15.97 7.25
C SER A 139 17.61 -16.31 5.99
N GLN A 140 17.34 -15.32 5.12
CA GLN A 140 16.68 -15.57 3.84
C GLN A 140 17.53 -16.41 2.89
N ILE A 141 18.84 -16.12 2.81
CA ILE A 141 19.77 -16.94 2.01
C ILE A 141 19.77 -18.38 2.52
N LYS A 142 19.86 -18.57 3.84
CA LYS A 142 19.86 -19.90 4.47
C LYS A 142 18.56 -20.65 4.17
N THR A 143 17.41 -20.02 4.39
CA THR A 143 16.08 -20.59 4.14
C THR A 143 15.88 -20.94 2.66
N ARG A 144 16.35 -20.08 1.74
CA ARG A 144 16.29 -20.36 0.30
C ARG A 144 17.14 -21.58 -0.06
N LYS A 145 18.37 -21.65 0.45
CA LYS A 145 19.29 -22.78 0.24
C LYS A 145 18.72 -24.08 0.84
N GLU A 146 18.06 -24.01 1.98
CA GLU A 146 17.40 -25.15 2.61
C GLU A 146 16.19 -25.63 1.80
N ARG A 147 15.36 -24.72 1.28
CA ARG A 147 14.27 -25.06 0.36
C ARG A 147 14.76 -25.66 -0.95
N GLU A 148 15.91 -25.23 -1.47
CA GLU A 148 16.53 -25.84 -2.65
C GLU A 148 17.04 -27.26 -2.36
N ARG A 149 17.48 -27.53 -1.12
CA ARG A 149 17.94 -28.86 -0.66
C ARG A 149 16.78 -29.81 -0.32
N GLY A 150 15.65 -29.29 0.13
CA GLY A 150 14.45 -30.07 0.51
C GLY A 150 13.50 -30.42 -0.63
N ARG A 151 13.83 -30.05 -1.90
CA ARG A 151 13.08 -30.52 -3.08
C ARG A 151 13.39 -32.01 -3.33
N GLY A 152 12.81 -32.89 -2.51
CA GLY A 152 12.96 -34.34 -2.66
C GLY A 152 12.58 -35.18 -1.43
N GLU A 153 12.38 -34.58 -0.26
CA GLU A 153 12.04 -35.33 0.96
C GLU A 153 10.52 -35.44 1.16
N ARG A 154 10.03 -36.66 1.40
CA ARG A 154 8.61 -36.96 1.55
C ARG A 154 8.13 -36.39 2.89
N VAL A 155 7.29 -35.37 2.83
CA VAL A 155 6.66 -34.78 4.02
C VAL A 155 5.73 -35.82 4.65
N GLU A 156 6.04 -36.26 5.87
CA GLU A 156 5.19 -37.15 6.66
C GLU A 156 4.20 -36.30 7.47
N PHE A 157 2.91 -36.46 7.16
CA PHE A 157 1.85 -35.75 7.86
C PHE A 157 1.42 -36.54 9.09
N VAL A 158 1.54 -35.94 10.28
CA VAL A 158 0.98 -36.51 11.51
C VAL A 158 -0.54 -36.27 11.51
N SER A 159 -1.32 -37.35 11.52
CA SER A 159 -2.79 -37.27 11.58
C SER A 159 -3.24 -36.73 12.94
N ALA A 160 -4.03 -35.66 12.94
CA ALA A 160 -4.58 -35.07 14.15
C ALA A 160 -5.76 -35.89 14.65
N GLY A 161 -5.61 -36.49 15.84
CA GLY A 161 -6.73 -36.91 16.69
C GLY A 161 -7.03 -38.41 16.71
N SER A 162 -6.51 -39.10 17.72
CA SER A 162 -7.16 -40.29 18.31
C SER A 162 -7.74 -39.92 19.67
N SER A 163 -8.74 -39.04 19.65
CA SER A 163 -9.68 -38.92 20.76
C SER A 163 -10.96 -39.65 20.35
N THR A 164 -11.21 -40.83 20.89
CA THR A 164 -12.52 -41.32 21.39
C THR A 164 -12.39 -42.78 21.83
N THR A 165 -12.46 -42.93 23.15
CA THR A 165 -13.02 -44.02 23.95
C THR A 165 -13.58 -45.27 23.28
N SER A 166 -13.17 -46.40 23.83
CA SER A 166 -13.79 -47.72 23.79
C SER A 166 -15.32 -47.69 23.81
N GLY A 167 -15.96 -48.42 22.89
CA GLY A 167 -17.39 -48.61 22.82
C GLY A 167 -17.75 -49.75 21.86
N ASP A 168 -18.27 -50.81 22.46
CA ASP A 168 -18.69 -52.10 21.92
C ASP A 168 -19.84 -52.05 20.88
N SER A 169 -20.04 -53.19 20.21
CA SER A 169 -21.21 -53.68 19.46
C SER A 169 -21.29 -53.39 17.95
N GLY A 170 -21.29 -54.51 17.20
CA GLY A 170 -21.35 -54.55 15.75
C GLY A 170 -22.75 -54.39 15.15
N GLY A 171 -22.77 -54.21 13.82
CA GLY A 171 -23.99 -54.16 13.04
C GLY A 171 -23.74 -54.20 11.54
N VAL A 172 -23.84 -55.41 10.96
CA VAL A 172 -24.52 -55.76 9.70
C VAL A 172 -24.05 -55.11 8.36
N LEU A 173 -23.50 -55.96 7.48
CA LEU A 173 -23.40 -55.81 6.00
C LEU A 173 -24.77 -56.03 5.32
N PRO A 174 -25.07 -55.47 4.12
CA PRO A 174 -24.72 -56.15 2.84
C PRO A 174 -24.29 -55.18 1.71
N ASP A 175 -23.22 -55.48 0.98
CA ASP A 175 -23.14 -56.19 -0.32
C ASP A 175 -23.85 -55.51 -1.50
N LEU A 176 -23.08 -55.18 -2.56
CA LEU A 176 -23.39 -55.39 -3.99
C LEU A 176 -22.41 -54.62 -4.88
N ARG A 177 -21.41 -55.33 -5.44
CA ARG A 177 -21.17 -55.43 -6.90
C ARG A 177 -19.80 -56.05 -7.24
N THR A 178 -19.84 -57.37 -7.42
CA THR A 178 -19.41 -58.12 -8.63
C THR A 178 -18.12 -57.70 -9.34
N GLY A 179 -17.12 -58.59 -9.24
CA GLY A 179 -16.01 -58.74 -10.19
C GLY A 179 -15.22 -60.02 -9.89
N LEU A 180 -15.65 -61.16 -10.43
CA LEU A 180 -14.98 -62.46 -10.31
C LEU A 180 -13.61 -62.48 -11.04
N PRO A 181 -12.66 -63.33 -10.60
CA PRO A 181 -11.26 -63.32 -11.01
C PRO A 181 -10.96 -64.25 -12.20
N GLY A 182 -10.09 -63.77 -13.09
CA GLY A 182 -9.41 -64.59 -14.11
C GLY A 182 -8.08 -65.14 -13.59
N GLN A 183 -7.83 -66.40 -13.90
CA GLN A 183 -6.93 -67.32 -13.21
C GLN A 183 -5.41 -67.04 -13.32
N GLN A 184 -4.71 -67.59 -12.33
CA GLN A 184 -3.28 -67.91 -12.33
C GLN A 184 -2.97 -68.96 -13.41
N GLN A 185 -1.78 -68.87 -14.03
CA GLN A 185 -1.13 -70.06 -14.57
C GLN A 185 0.34 -70.08 -14.14
N LEU A 186 0.67 -71.15 -13.42
CA LEU A 186 2.01 -71.55 -13.01
C LEU A 186 2.92 -71.79 -14.22
N GLY A 187 4.19 -71.41 -14.07
CA GLY A 187 5.31 -71.93 -14.85
C GLY A 187 6.58 -71.89 -14.00
N ARG A 188 6.86 -72.99 -13.29
CA ARG A 188 8.19 -73.33 -12.77
C ARG A 188 8.94 -74.07 -13.86
N GLU A 189 10.21 -73.73 -14.09
CA GLU A 189 11.32 -74.61 -14.54
C GLU A 189 12.59 -73.72 -14.58
N SER A 190 13.52 -73.84 -13.62
CA SER A 190 14.63 -74.81 -13.53
C SER A 190 15.86 -74.43 -14.38
N GLY A 191 16.90 -73.93 -13.69
CA GLY A 191 18.32 -74.30 -13.78
C GLY A 191 19.03 -74.40 -15.14
N GLY A 192 20.14 -73.67 -15.25
CA GLY A 192 21.17 -73.82 -16.29
C GLY A 192 22.03 -72.58 -16.41
#